data_AF-A0A8D9BV11-F1
#
_entry.id   AF-A0A8D9BV11-F1
#
_cell.length_a   1.000
_cell.length_b   1.000
_cell.length_c   1.000
_cell.angle_alpha   90.00
_cell.angle_beta   90.00
_cell.angle_gamma   90.00
#
_symmetry.space_group_name_H-M   'P 1'
#
loop_
_entity.id
_entity.type
_entity.pdbx_description
1 polymer ?
#
loop_
_entity_poly.entity_id
_entity_poly.type
_entity_poly.pdbx_seq_one_letter_code
_entity_poly.pdbx_strand_id
1 'polypeptide(L)'
;MGGGGPKGYRSDTGGIAPMNLEGRMAFERERLFGMTDAERAWRAQFVKDQHLSPHEPVEVPEIYQELYNPIRRFYRAPMDKIQTLLNPRIGEKAAEFTRYAVGKGALMVFGLYCIGYYFKYNTNTWEAHNGVRVYTNKPLLAGR
;
A
#
# COMPACT_ATOMS: atom_id res chain seq x y z
N MET A 1 4.67 11.36 -21.49
CA MET A 1 3.30 11.28 -22.03
C MET A 1 2.36 11.05 -20.87
N GLY A 2 1.78 12.11 -20.31
CA GLY A 2 0.73 12.03 -19.30
C GLY A 2 -0.57 12.45 -19.95
N GLY A 3 -1.43 11.47 -20.26
CA GLY A 3 -2.70 11.69 -20.93
C GLY A 3 -3.63 12.54 -20.07
N GLY A 4 -4.27 13.54 -20.69
CA GLY A 4 -5.36 14.28 -20.12
C GLY A 4 -6.56 13.37 -19.88
N GLY A 5 -6.66 12.82 -18.67
CA GLY A 5 -7.88 12.21 -18.16
C GLY A 5 -8.94 13.29 -17.90
N PRO A 6 -10.24 12.92 -17.91
CA PRO A 6 -11.33 13.86 -17.71
C PRO A 6 -11.19 14.61 -16.37
N LYS A 7 -11.55 15.90 -16.37
CA LYS A 7 -11.50 16.77 -15.19
C LYS A 7 -12.42 16.24 -14.08
N GLY A 8 -11.85 15.48 -13.15
CA GLY A 8 -12.49 14.98 -11.95
C GLY A 8 -11.58 15.15 -10.74
N TYR A 9 -11.69 16.30 -10.07
CA TYR A 9 -11.39 16.70 -8.67
C TYR A 9 -10.27 16.07 -7.82
N ARG A 10 -9.40 15.20 -8.32
CA ARG A 10 -8.22 14.76 -7.59
C ARG A 10 -7.07 14.45 -8.55
N SER A 11 -6.23 15.45 -8.75
CA SER A 11 -4.92 15.31 -9.36
C SER A 11 -3.86 15.47 -8.27
N ASP A 12 -2.79 14.67 -8.31
CA ASP A 12 -1.69 14.73 -7.34
C ASP A 12 -1.05 16.13 -7.24
N THR A 13 -1.20 16.94 -8.28
CA THR A 13 -0.68 18.30 -8.41
C THR A 13 -1.75 19.40 -8.43
N GLY A 14 -2.98 19.11 -7.99
CA GLY A 14 -4.05 20.13 -7.89
C GLY A 14 -4.47 20.79 -9.22
N GLY A 15 -4.28 20.12 -10.36
CA GLY A 15 -4.71 20.53 -11.69
C GLY A 15 -3.59 21.16 -12.52
N ILE A 16 -2.39 21.27 -11.93
CA ILE A 16 -1.20 21.83 -12.58
C ILE A 16 -0.38 20.69 -13.18
N ALA A 17 0.21 20.90 -14.36
CA ALA A 17 1.12 19.92 -14.93
C ALA A 17 2.37 19.77 -14.04
N PRO A 18 2.68 18.58 -13.50
CA PRO A 18 3.93 18.38 -12.76
C PRO A 18 5.12 18.66 -13.68
N MET A 19 6.04 19.50 -13.22
CA MET A 19 7.32 19.74 -13.89
C MET A 19 8.47 19.21 -13.03
N ASN A 20 9.43 18.53 -13.65
CA ASN A 20 10.63 18.09 -12.94
C ASN A 20 11.62 19.27 -12.85
N LEU A 21 11.94 19.69 -11.63
CA LEU A 21 12.89 20.77 -11.34
C LEU A 21 14.35 20.34 -11.54
N GLU A 22 14.64 19.03 -11.59
CA GLU A 22 15.98 18.51 -11.86
C GLU A 22 16.42 18.73 -13.32
N GLY A 23 15.47 18.97 -14.23
CA GLY A 23 15.72 19.15 -15.65
C GLY A 23 16.47 17.95 -16.28
N ARG A 24 17.42 18.26 -17.17
CA ARG A 24 18.35 17.30 -17.81
C ARG A 24 19.14 16.47 -16.78
N MET A 25 19.40 17.04 -15.60
CA MET A 25 20.24 16.42 -14.58
C MET A 25 19.56 15.27 -13.83
N ALA A 26 18.25 15.08 -14.04
CA ALA A 26 17.51 13.92 -13.53
C ALA A 26 18.16 12.60 -14.01
N PHE A 27 18.54 12.55 -15.29
CA PHE A 27 19.06 11.34 -15.90
C PHE A 27 20.56 11.17 -15.63
N GLU A 28 20.93 10.01 -15.10
CA GLU A 28 22.34 9.67 -14.81
C GLU A 28 23.22 9.74 -16.05
N ARG A 29 22.70 9.30 -17.20
CA ARG A 29 23.45 9.32 -18.46
C ARG A 29 23.85 10.73 -18.86
N GLU A 30 22.97 11.70 -18.70
CA GLU A 30 23.25 13.10 -19.07
C GLU A 30 24.27 13.73 -18.13
N ARG A 31 24.26 13.32 -16.86
CA ARG A 31 25.30 13.65 -15.89
C ARG A 31 26.67 13.09 -16.28
N LEU A 32 26.70 11.85 -16.78
CA LEU A 32 27.92 11.16 -17.22
C LEU A 32 28.50 11.75 -18.51
N PHE A 33 27.67 12.25 -19.42
CA PHE A 33 28.13 12.94 -20.64
C PHE A 33 28.89 14.25 -20.36
N GLY A 34 28.75 14.81 -19.16
CA GLY A 34 29.44 16.02 -18.71
C GLY A 34 28.48 17.12 -18.26
N MET A 35 28.94 17.89 -17.27
CA MET A 35 28.22 19.03 -16.71
C MET A 35 29.04 20.30 -16.84
N THR A 36 28.36 21.39 -17.20
CA THR A 36 28.90 22.74 -17.02
C THR A 36 29.00 23.08 -15.53
N ASP A 37 29.82 24.08 -15.19
CA ASP A 37 29.97 24.51 -13.78
C ASP A 37 28.66 25.05 -13.19
N ALA A 38 27.84 25.71 -14.03
CA ALA A 38 26.51 26.19 -13.65
C ALA A 38 25.56 25.02 -13.31
N GLU A 39 25.54 23.97 -14.15
CA GLU A 39 24.73 22.76 -13.89
C GLU A 39 25.20 22.03 -12.63
N ARG A 40 26.51 22.02 -12.34
CA ARG A 40 27.05 21.43 -11.11
C ARG A 40 26.63 22.20 -9.87
N ALA A 41 26.69 23.53 -9.91
CA ALA A 41 26.21 24.38 -8.82
C ALA A 41 24.71 24.20 -8.58
N TRP A 42 23.90 24.15 -9.65
CA TRP A 42 22.47 23.86 -9.57
C TRP A 42 22.19 22.49 -8.95
N ARG A 43 22.92 21.45 -9.39
CA ARG A 43 22.74 20.11 -8.85
C ARG A 43 23.12 20.04 -7.37
N ALA A 44 24.19 20.70 -6.96
CA ALA A 44 24.61 20.76 -5.57
C ALA A 44 23.53 21.43 -4.69
N GLN A 45 22.94 22.54 -5.18
CA GLN A 45 21.82 23.19 -4.51
C GLN A 45 20.61 22.25 -4.44
N PHE A 46 20.24 21.59 -5.55
CA PHE A 46 19.10 20.67 -5.58
C PHE A 46 19.30 19.49 -4.61
N VAL A 47 20.50 18.87 -4.54
CA VAL A 47 20.80 17.83 -3.54
C VAL A 47 20.60 18.39 -2.15
N LYS A 48 21.11 19.60 -1.89
CA LYS A 48 21.03 20.24 -0.59
C LYS A 48 19.58 20.46 -0.17
N ASP A 49 18.72 20.86 -1.10
CA ASP A 49 17.30 21.09 -0.88
C ASP A 49 16.52 19.80 -0.60
N GLN A 50 17.06 18.61 -0.93
CA GLN A 50 16.44 17.33 -0.55
C GLN A 50 16.68 16.94 0.92
N HIS A 51 17.55 17.65 1.65
CA HIS A 51 17.73 17.40 3.07
C HIS A 51 16.52 17.92 3.85
N LEU A 52 15.80 17.01 4.51
CA LEU A 52 14.71 17.37 5.41
C LEU A 52 15.22 18.16 6.62
N SER A 53 14.33 18.98 7.18
CA SER A 53 14.63 19.69 8.42
C SER A 53 14.81 18.70 9.58
N PRO A 54 15.64 19.01 10.59
CA PRO A 54 15.83 18.11 11.74
C PRO A 54 14.56 17.85 12.55
N HIS A 55 13.53 18.68 12.37
CA HIS A 55 12.24 18.55 13.04
C HIS A 55 11.30 17.56 12.33
N GLU A 56 11.60 17.20 11.09
CA GLU A 56 10.78 16.27 10.31
C GLU A 56 11.28 14.83 10.46
N PRO A 57 10.37 13.84 10.52
CA PRO A 57 8.91 13.93 10.34
C PRO A 57 8.16 14.35 11.62
N VAL A 58 7.13 15.19 11.46
CA VAL A 58 6.26 15.61 12.58
C VAL A 58 5.05 14.68 12.65
N GLU A 59 5.01 13.82 13.66
CA GLU A 59 3.83 13.00 13.94
C GLU A 59 2.80 13.79 14.76
N VAL A 60 1.70 14.17 14.11
CA VAL A 60 0.59 14.88 14.77
C VAL A 60 -0.44 13.84 15.26
N PRO A 61 -0.57 13.61 16.58
CA PRO A 61 -1.47 12.58 17.10
C PRO A 61 -2.94 12.90 16.82
N GLU A 62 -3.30 14.18 16.73
CA GLU A 62 -4.66 14.64 16.46
C GLU A 62 -5.16 14.14 15.09
N ILE A 63 -4.29 14.14 14.07
CA ILE A 63 -4.63 13.64 12.74
C ILE A 63 -4.97 12.15 12.80
N TYR A 64 -4.20 11.36 13.54
CA TYR A 64 -4.50 9.94 13.74
C TYR A 64 -5.83 9.75 14.45
N GLN A 65 -6.14 10.62 15.41
CA GLN A 65 -7.38 10.52 16.15
C GLN A 65 -8.59 10.86 15.27
N GLU A 66 -8.57 11.98 14.56
CA GLU A 66 -9.68 12.40 13.70
C GLU A 66 -9.92 11.43 12.53
N LEU A 67 -8.85 10.84 11.96
CA LEU A 67 -8.98 9.91 10.83
C LEU A 67 -9.51 8.51 11.21
N TYR A 68 -9.35 8.09 12.47
CA TYR A 68 -9.67 6.73 12.88
C TYR A 68 -10.67 6.67 14.03
N ASN A 69 -11.81 6.04 13.77
CA ASN A 69 -12.85 5.79 14.77
C ASN A 69 -12.33 4.92 15.94
N PRO A 70 -12.87 5.04 17.17
CA PRO A 70 -12.41 4.28 18.35
C PRO A 70 -12.43 2.76 18.16
N ILE A 71 -13.47 2.21 17.53
CA ILE A 71 -13.58 0.77 17.22
C ILE A 71 -12.41 0.34 16.33
N ARG A 72 -12.05 1.18 15.36
CA ARG A 72 -10.94 0.93 14.44
C ARG A 72 -9.59 0.95 15.13
N ARG A 73 -9.41 1.85 16.09
CA ARG A 73 -8.20 1.89 16.93
C ARG A 73 -8.08 0.64 17.80
N PHE A 74 -9.18 0.19 18.40
CA PHE A 74 -9.19 -0.96 19.28
C PHE A 74 -8.68 -2.25 18.60
N TYR A 75 -9.25 -2.62 17.45
CA TYR A 75 -8.81 -3.85 16.77
C TYR A 75 -7.43 -3.71 16.10
N ARG A 76 -6.99 -2.47 15.83
CA ARG A 76 -5.67 -2.20 15.21
C ARG A 76 -4.53 -2.17 16.24
N ALA A 77 -4.83 -1.80 17.49
CA ALA A 77 -3.88 -1.68 18.60
C ALA A 77 -2.87 -2.84 18.75
N PRO A 78 -3.25 -4.14 18.67
CA PRO A 78 -2.27 -5.21 18.83
C PRO A 78 -1.19 -5.19 17.73
N MET A 79 -1.60 -4.93 16.48
CA MET A 79 -0.68 -4.87 15.35
C MET A 79 0.15 -3.59 15.35
N ASP A 80 -0.39 -2.48 15.82
CA ASP A 80 0.36 -1.23 15.98
C ASP A 80 1.48 -1.40 17.04
N LYS A 81 1.24 -2.12 18.14
CA LYS A 81 2.28 -2.44 19.14
C LYS A 81 3.43 -3.27 18.56
N ILE A 82 3.09 -4.25 17.72
CA ILE A 82 4.09 -5.07 17.02
C ILE A 82 4.91 -4.18 16.08
N GLN A 83 4.27 -3.29 15.32
CA GLN A 83 4.96 -2.34 14.46
C GLN A 83 5.96 -1.49 15.27
N THR A 84 5.55 -0.90 16.40
CA THR A 84 6.45 -0.08 17.22
C THR A 84 7.66 -0.86 17.76
N LEU A 85 7.49 -2.15 18.04
CA LEU A 85 8.58 -3.04 18.46
C LEU A 85 9.56 -3.40 17.32
N LEU A 86 9.06 -3.42 16.08
CA LEU A 86 9.86 -3.76 14.90
C LEU A 86 10.52 -2.54 14.25
N ASN A 87 9.94 -1.34 14.40
CA ASN A 87 10.46 -0.08 13.87
C ASN A 87 11.99 0.10 14.01
N PRO A 88 12.61 -0.07 15.19
CA PRO A 88 14.06 0.16 15.34
C PRO A 88 14.94 -0.87 14.62
N ARG A 89 14.40 -2.01 14.19
CA ARG A 89 15.18 -3.10 13.57
C ARG A 89 15.10 -3.10 12.05
N ILE A 90 13.91 -2.87 11.51
CA ILE A 90 13.65 -2.98 10.06
C ILE A 90 13.30 -1.63 9.41
N GLY A 91 13.16 -0.56 10.20
CA GLY A 91 12.75 0.76 9.73
C GLY A 91 11.23 0.90 9.57
N GLU A 92 10.76 2.13 9.54
CA GLU A 92 9.33 2.46 9.58
C GLU A 92 8.55 1.91 8.38
N LYS A 93 9.06 2.07 7.16
CA LYS A 93 8.38 1.63 5.94
C LYS A 93 8.20 0.12 5.89
N ALA A 94 9.25 -0.63 6.26
CA ALA A 94 9.18 -2.08 6.31
C ALA A 94 8.27 -2.56 7.46
N ALA A 95 8.37 -1.93 8.64
CA ALA A 95 7.51 -2.24 9.77
C ALA A 95 6.02 -1.96 9.46
N GLU A 96 5.70 -0.86 8.78
CA GLU A 96 4.34 -0.57 8.33
C GLU A 96 3.84 -1.63 7.34
N PHE A 97 4.66 -2.01 6.35
CA PHE A 97 4.32 -3.05 5.40
C PHE A 97 4.06 -4.39 6.09
N THR A 98 4.94 -4.82 7.01
CA THR A 98 4.78 -6.08 7.75
C THR A 98 3.49 -6.08 8.56
N ARG A 99 3.15 -4.98 9.25
CA ARG A 99 1.88 -4.84 9.97
C ARG A 99 0.68 -5.07 9.05
N TYR A 100 0.67 -4.45 7.87
CA TYR A 100 -0.41 -4.61 6.89
C TYR A 100 -0.48 -6.03 6.31
N ALA A 101 0.66 -6.60 5.93
CA ALA A 101 0.75 -7.92 5.32
C ALA A 101 0.29 -9.01 6.30
N VAL A 102 0.79 -8.97 7.54
CA VAL A 102 0.43 -9.95 8.58
C VAL A 102 -1.03 -9.80 8.97
N GLY A 103 -1.52 -8.57 9.21
CA GLY A 103 -2.90 -8.34 9.62
C GLY A 103 -3.91 -8.79 8.55
N LYS A 104 -3.68 -8.41 7.28
CA LYS A 104 -4.55 -8.86 6.17
C LYS A 104 -4.39 -10.34 5.86
N GLY A 105 -3.18 -10.87 5.95
CA GLY A 105 -2.90 -12.29 5.75
C GLY A 105 -3.64 -13.16 6.78
N ALA A 106 -3.59 -12.78 8.06
CA ALA A 106 -4.31 -13.48 9.12
C ALA A 106 -5.83 -13.47 8.89
N LEU A 107 -6.41 -12.32 8.54
CA LEU A 107 -7.84 -12.21 8.22
C LEU A 107 -8.22 -13.03 6.97
N MET A 108 -7.36 -13.05 5.95
CA MET A 108 -7.59 -13.84 4.73
C MET A 108 -7.58 -15.34 5.02
N VAL A 109 -6.58 -15.82 5.77
CA VAL A 109 -6.49 -17.21 6.19
C VAL A 109 -7.70 -17.59 7.04
N PHE A 110 -8.04 -16.77 8.04
CA PHE A 110 -9.22 -17.00 8.88
C PHE A 110 -10.51 -17.06 8.05
N GLY A 111 -10.71 -16.12 7.13
CA GLY A 111 -11.86 -16.10 6.23
C GLY A 111 -11.95 -17.35 5.35
N LEU A 112 -10.82 -17.80 4.79
CA LEU A 112 -10.77 -19.04 4.01
C LEU A 112 -11.13 -20.26 4.85
N TYR A 113 -10.65 -20.34 6.10
CA TYR A 113 -11.03 -21.42 7.01
C TYR A 113 -12.52 -21.38 7.36
N CYS A 114 -13.09 -20.20 7.67
CA CYS A 114 -14.51 -20.06 7.93
C CYS A 114 -15.37 -20.48 6.73
N ILE A 115 -15.01 -20.04 5.52
CA ILE A 115 -15.70 -20.40 4.29
C ILE A 115 -15.59 -21.91 4.04
N GLY A 116 -14.38 -22.48 4.11
CA GLY A 116 -14.15 -23.90 3.90
C GLY A 116 -14.87 -24.78 4.93
N TYR A 117 -14.85 -24.38 6.20
CA TYR A 117 -15.59 -25.06 7.27
C TYR A 117 -17.10 -24.99 7.04
N TYR A 118 -17.61 -23.81 6.68
CA TYR A 118 -19.03 -23.63 6.36
C TYR A 118 -19.47 -24.57 5.24
N PHE A 119 -18.78 -24.57 4.10
CA PHE A 119 -19.09 -25.46 2.98
C PHE A 119 -18.90 -26.93 3.31
N LYS A 120 -17.98 -27.30 4.21
CA LYS A 120 -17.76 -28.69 4.61
C LYS A 120 -18.92 -29.27 5.42
N TYR A 121 -19.52 -28.48 6.31
CA TYR A 121 -20.52 -28.96 7.28
C TYR A 121 -21.96 -28.50 6.98
N ASN A 122 -22.15 -27.54 6.08
CA ASN A 122 -23.47 -27.02 5.69
C ASN A 122 -23.76 -27.30 4.21
N THR A 123 -23.26 -28.41 3.66
CA THR A 123 -23.56 -28.82 2.29
C THR A 123 -25.04 -29.15 2.16
N ASN A 124 -25.69 -28.57 1.15
CA ASN A 124 -27.09 -28.88 0.83
C ASN A 124 -27.17 -30.27 0.18
N THR A 125 -27.59 -31.27 0.96
CA THR A 125 -27.86 -32.63 0.47
C THR A 125 -29.36 -32.85 0.33
N TRP A 126 -29.76 -33.90 -0.39
CA TRP A 126 -31.16 -34.27 -0.50
C TRP A 126 -31.79 -34.67 0.85
N GLU A 127 -30.96 -35.01 1.84
CA GLU A 127 -31.38 -35.35 3.21
C GLU A 127 -31.68 -34.10 4.07
N ALA A 128 -31.11 -32.94 3.75
CA ALA A 128 -31.27 -31.72 4.53
C ALA A 128 -31.22 -30.44 3.66
N HIS A 129 -32.31 -29.66 3.71
CA HIS A 129 -32.44 -28.38 3.00
C HIS A 129 -31.72 -27.22 3.71
N ASN A 130 -30.45 -27.38 4.04
CA ASN A 130 -29.64 -26.36 4.70
C ASN A 130 -28.53 -25.82 3.78
N GLY A 131 -28.07 -24.61 4.07
CA GLY A 131 -26.85 -24.03 3.49
C GLY A 131 -26.93 -23.59 2.02
N VAL A 132 -25.78 -23.18 1.48
CA VAL A 132 -25.64 -22.68 0.10
C VAL A 132 -25.64 -23.84 -0.88
N ARG A 133 -26.48 -23.75 -1.93
CA ARG A 133 -26.54 -24.77 -2.98
C ARG A 133 -25.44 -24.53 -4.02
N VAL A 134 -24.59 -25.54 -4.22
CA VAL A 134 -23.47 -25.50 -5.17
C VAL A 134 -23.81 -26.41 -6.36
N TYR A 135 -23.78 -25.86 -7.58
CA TYR A 135 -23.96 -26.62 -8.81
C TYR A 135 -22.60 -26.81 -9.48
N THR A 136 -22.20 -28.06 -9.71
CA THR A 136 -20.94 -28.39 -10.39
C THR A 136 -21.23 -28.94 -11.78
N ASN A 137 -20.47 -28.50 -12.78
CA ASN A 137 -20.48 -29.12 -14.09
C ASN A 137 -19.90 -30.54 -14.01
N LYS A 138 -20.35 -31.40 -14.93
CA LYS A 138 -19.81 -32.76 -15.06
C LYS A 138 -18.32 -32.69 -15.41
N PRO A 139 -17.47 -33.61 -14.91
CA PRO A 139 -16.06 -33.62 -15.29
C PRO A 139 -15.91 -33.81 -16.80
N LEU A 140 -14.91 -33.14 -17.39
CA LEU A 140 -14.55 -33.38 -18.78
C LEU A 140 -14.04 -34.81 -18.89
N LEU A 141 -14.66 -35.59 -19.79
CA LEU A 141 -14.14 -36.90 -20.15
C LEU A 141 -12.84 -36.66 -20.92
N ALA A 142 -11.69 -36.98 -20.32
CA ALA A 142 -10.43 -37.03 -21.04
C ALA A 142 -10.55 -38.14 -22.09
N GLY A 143 -10.68 -37.76 -23.35
CA GLY A 143 -10.68 -38.69 -24.47
C GLY A 143 -9.37 -39.47 -24.50
N ARG A 144 -9.48 -40.79 -24.66
CA ARG A 144 -8.39 -41.64 -25.13
C ARG A 144 -8.26 -41.49 -26.64
#